data_AF-A0A7C3B5W9-F1
#
_entry.id   AF-A0A7C3B5W9-F1
#
_cell.length_a   1.000
_cell.length_b   1.000
_cell.length_c   1.000
_cell.angle_alpha   90.00
_cell.angle_beta   90.00
_cell.angle_gamma   90.00
#
_symmetry.space_group_name_H-M   'P 1'
#
loop_
_entity.id
_entity.type
_entity.pdbx_description
1 polymer ?
#
loop_
_entity_poly.entity_id
_entity_poly.type
_entity_poly.pdbx_seq_one_letter_code
_entity_poly.pdbx_strand_id
1 'polypeptide(L)' 'MKIQTVAGDIKPEDLGITDAHNHIFIALPEWVRKKDSDLALDDLELSTAELELFKQAGGQSVVDCTAID' A
#
# COMPACT_ATOMS: atom_id res chain seq x y z
N MET A 1 -15.24 8.99 16.30
CA MET A 1 -14.81 8.74 14.90
C MET A 1 -13.82 7.59 14.92
N LYS A 2 -13.78 6.75 13.90
CA LYS A 2 -12.86 5.59 13.80
C LYS A 2 -12.25 5.54 12.40
N ILE A 3 -11.12 4.86 12.27
CA ILE A 3 -10.49 4.54 10.98
C ILE A 3 -10.50 3.02 10.84
N GLN A 4 -11.01 2.52 9.71
CA GLN A 4 -11.03 1.08 9.42
C GLN A 4 -9.76 0.70 8.67
N THR A 5 -9.01 -0.27 9.19
CA THR A 5 -7.84 -0.86 8.52
C THR A 5 -8.15 -2.31 8.13
N VAL A 6 -7.25 -2.95 7.37
CA VAL A 6 -7.37 -4.38 7.03
C VAL A 6 -7.26 -5.31 8.24
N ALA A 7 -6.64 -4.85 9.33
CA ALA A 7 -6.50 -5.59 10.60
C ALA A 7 -7.62 -5.27 11.61
N GLY A 8 -8.55 -4.37 11.26
CA GLY A 8 -9.64 -3.94 12.12
C GLY A 8 -9.70 -2.42 12.33
N ASP A 9 -10.68 -1.98 13.12
CA ASP A 9 -10.87 -0.57 13.44
C ASP A 9 -9.82 -0.07 14.45
N ILE A 10 -9.33 1.15 14.23
CA ILE A 10 -8.45 1.89 15.15
C ILE A 10 -9.03 3.26 15.49
N LYS A 11 -8.50 3.90 16.53
CA LYS A 11 -8.82 5.30 16.81
C LYS A 11 -8.01 6.23 15.90
N PRO A 12 -8.51 7.43 15.57
CA PRO A 12 -7.77 8.38 14.73
C PRO A 12 -6.38 8.75 15.27
N GLU A 13 -6.22 8.84 16.59
CA GLU A 13 -4.95 9.12 17.25
C GLU A 13 -3.90 8.01 17.08
N ASP A 14 -4.30 6.79 16.73
CA ASP A 14 -3.40 5.63 16.53
C ASP A 14 -2.86 5.57 15.09
N LEU A 15 -3.27 6.48 14.19
CA LEU A 15 -2.89 6.43 12.76
C LEU A 15 -1.41 6.78 12.53
N GLY A 16 -0.86 7.70 13.32
CA GLY A 16 0.55 8.11 13.23
C GLY A 16 0.96 8.78 11.93
N ILE A 17 2.26 8.69 11.60
CA ILE A 17 2.80 9.18 10.32
C ILE A 17 2.22 8.31 9.20
N THR A 18 1.47 8.95 8.31
CA THR A 18 0.65 8.28 7.30
C THR A 18 1.05 8.67 5.89
N ASP A 19 1.32 7.68 5.05
CA ASP A 19 1.31 7.84 3.60
C ASP A 19 -0.13 7.73 3.10
N ALA A 20 -0.70 8.85 2.69
CA ALA A 20 -2.14 8.97 2.43
C ALA A 20 -2.57 8.49 1.04
N HIS A 21 -1.63 8.18 0.14
CA HIS A 21 -1.94 7.67 -1.20
C HIS A 21 -0.76 6.87 -1.76
N ASN A 22 -0.89 5.55 -1.77
CA ASN A 22 0.12 4.66 -2.34
C ASN A 22 -0.54 3.45 -3.02
N HIS A 23 0.26 2.65 -3.73
CA HIS A 23 -0.11 1.34 -4.26
C HIS A 23 0.93 0.33 -3.82
N ILE A 24 0.55 -0.62 -2.97
CA ILE A 24 1.52 -1.52 -2.33
C ILE A 24 1.74 -2.76 -3.19
N PHE A 25 0.66 -3.28 -3.79
CA PHE A 25 0.70 -4.48 -4.62
C PHE A 25 -0.33 -4.38 -5.75
N ILE A 26 0.13 -4.45 -7.00
CA ILE A 26 -0.70 -4.37 -8.20
C ILE A 26 -0.44 -5.59 -9.08
N ALA A 27 -1.40 -6.50 -9.11
CA ALA A 27 -1.45 -7.57 -10.11
C ALA A 27 -2.12 -7.04 -11.38
N LEU A 28 -1.32 -6.55 -12.34
CA LEU A 28 -1.84 -5.96 -13.57
C LEU A 28 -2.65 -6.95 -14.42
N PRO A 29 -3.78 -6.51 -15.01
CA PRO A 29 -4.39 -7.23 -16.12
C PRO A 29 -3.40 -7.41 -17.28
N GLU A 30 -3.43 -8.56 -17.95
CA GLU A 30 -2.48 -8.90 -19.02
C GLU A 30 -2.42 -7.85 -20.14
N TRP A 31 -3.55 -7.22 -20.45
CA TRP A 31 -3.63 -6.18 -21.48
C TRP A 31 -2.93 -4.87 -21.08
N VAL A 32 -2.82 -4.56 -19.79
CA VAL A 32 -2.02 -3.43 -19.28
C VAL A 32 -0.56 -3.82 -19.28
N ARG A 33 -0.24 -5.00 -18.75
CA ARG A 33 1.14 -5.51 -18.64
C ARG A 33 1.85 -5.61 -20.00
N LYS A 34 1.11 -5.88 -21.09
CA LYS A 34 1.63 -5.87 -22.47
C LYS A 34 1.96 -4.47 -22.99
N LYS A 35 1.33 -3.42 -22.47
CA LYS A 35 1.59 -2.02 -22.84
C LYS A 35 2.73 -1.44 -22.02
N ASP A 36 2.71 -1.70 -20.72
CA ASP A 36 3.72 -1.27 -19.78
C ASP A 36 3.81 -2.25 -18.61
N SER A 37 4.91 -2.98 -18.53
CA SER A 37 5.15 -3.94 -17.45
C SER A 37 5.68 -3.29 -16.19
N ASP A 38 6.20 -2.06 -16.26
CA ASP A 38 6.79 -1.34 -15.12
C ASP A 38 5.73 -0.82 -14.14
N LEU A 39 4.47 -0.76 -14.60
CA LEU A 39 3.31 -0.49 -13.73
C LEU A 39 2.99 -1.66 -12.78
N ALA A 40 3.65 -2.82 -12.92
CA ALA A 40 3.41 -3.97 -12.06
C ALA A 40 4.16 -3.81 -10.73
N LEU A 41 3.43 -4.00 -9.64
CA LEU A 41 3.99 -4.10 -8.29
C LEU A 41 3.59 -5.48 -7.74
N ASP A 42 4.15 -6.54 -8.30
CA ASP A 42 3.68 -7.91 -8.08
C ASP A 42 4.68 -8.83 -7.36
N ASP A 43 5.71 -8.25 -6.76
CA ASP A 43 6.66 -8.93 -5.88
C ASP A 43 6.37 -8.60 -4.41
N LEU A 44 5.80 -9.58 -3.70
CA LEU A 44 5.41 -9.43 -2.29
C LEU A 44 6.63 -9.16 -1.38
N GLU A 45 7.78 -9.76 -1.69
CA GLU A 45 8.99 -9.67 -0.87
C GLU A 45 9.62 -8.28 -1.01
N LEU A 46 9.68 -7.75 -2.23
CA LEU A 46 10.14 -6.38 -2.49
C LEU A 46 9.19 -5.34 -1.91
N SER A 47 7.87 -5.47 -2.11
CA SER A 47 6.89 -4.54 -1.51
C SER A 47 6.97 -4.54 0.02
N THR A 48 7.18 -5.71 0.63
CA THR A 48 7.36 -5.81 2.09
C THR A 48 8.65 -5.11 2.54
N ALA A 49 9.75 -5.27 1.80
CA ALA A 49 11.01 -4.62 2.12
C ALA A 49 10.90 -3.08 2.06
N GLU A 50 10.23 -2.52 1.05
CA GLU A 50 9.97 -1.08 0.93
C GLU A 50 9.11 -0.56 2.10
N LEU A 51 8.05 -1.28 2.49
CA LEU A 51 7.24 -0.91 3.66
C LEU A 51 8.03 -0.94 4.96
N GLU A 52 8.95 -1.90 5.12
CA GLU A 52 9.80 -1.97 6.31
C GLU A 52 10.79 -0.79 6.35
N LEU A 53 11.28 -0.30 5.20
CA LEU A 53 12.07 0.94 5.14
C LEU A 53 11.24 2.14 5.59
N PHE A 54 10.00 2.28 5.11
CA PHE A 54 9.09 3.36 5.55
C PHE A 54 8.84 3.32 7.07
N LYS A 55 8.60 2.12 7.60
CA LYS A 55 8.42 1.90 9.03
C LYS A 55 9.66 2.24 9.84
N GLN A 56 10.86 1.86 9.37
CA GLN A 56 12.14 2.23 10.00
C GLN A 56 12.36 3.75 10.02
N ALA A 57 11.85 4.46 9.02
CA ALA A 57 11.85 5.93 8.98
C ALA A 57 10.79 6.59 9.88
N GLY A 58 9.96 5.80 10.58
CA GLY A 58 8.93 6.28 11.51
C GLY A 58 7.50 6.24 10.94
N GLY A 59 7.32 5.73 9.72
CA GLY A 59 6.01 5.49 9.12
C GLY A 59 5.18 4.49 9.93
N GLN A 60 3.87 4.73 10.02
CA GLN A 60 2.96 3.90 10.84
C GLN A 60 1.77 3.39 10.04
N SER A 61 1.27 4.16 9.08
CA SER A 61 0.12 3.80 8.25
C SER A 61 0.35 4.11 6.78
N VAL A 62 -0.22 3.28 5.90
CA VAL A 62 -0.26 3.52 4.45
C VAL A 62 -1.69 3.29 3.97
N VAL A 63 -2.19 4.19 3.15
CA VAL A 63 -3.48 4.04 2.47
C VAL A 63 -3.23 3.50 1.06
N ASP A 64 -3.53 2.20 0.88
CA ASP A 64 -3.51 1.59 -0.45
C ASP A 64 -4.73 2.06 -1.25
N CYS A 65 -4.47 2.78 -2.34
CA CYS A 65 -5.46 3.37 -3.23
C CYS A 65 -5.68 2.54 -4.51
N THR A 66 -5.23 1.29 -4.53
CA THR A 66 -5.48 0.36 -5.63
C THR A 66 -6.99 0.07 -5.72
N ALA A 67 -7.62 0.56 -6.78
CA ALA A 67 -9.03 0.36 -7.04
C ALA A 67 -9.30 -1.01 -7.69
N ILE A 68 -10.58 -1.38 -7.74
CA ILE A 68 -11.03 -2.49 -8.59
C ILE A 68 -11.04 -1.98 -10.04
N ASP A 69 -10.36 -2.70 -10.93
CA ASP A 69 -10.43 -2.53 -12.39
C ASP A 69 -11.73 -3.11 -12.99
#